data_AF-A0A971VVB7-F1
#
_entry.id   AF-A0A971VVB7-F1
#
_cell.length_a   1.000
_cell.length_b   1.000
_cell.length_c   1.000
_cell.angle_alpha   90.00
_cell.angle_beta   90.00
_cell.angle_gamma   90.00
#
_symmetry.space_group_name_H-M   'P 1'
#
loop_
_entity.id
_entity.type
_entity.pdbx_description
1 polymer ?
#
loop_
_entity_poly.entity_id
_entity_poly.type
_entity_poly.pdbx_seq_one_letter_code
_entity_poly.pdbx_strand_id
1 'polypeptide(L)'
;MALNQRKWLPLLLSALLALSFIPAFAQTEAAEQEAEQVNLFAQLPLTYLDGTPFDASVFEGMPIFLNIWATRCSPCVTEMPILNELAQEYKDRIAIVGLHAESLTVSEEGELVNDEEKIALAIEMREKMNLTYALLNPERTLFILMNNPSMACRSRRCPPPGWWMGKAMCARLS
;
A
#
# COMPACT_ATOMS: atom_id res chain seq x y z
N MET A 1 73.90 19.47 -13.00
CA MET A 1 73.05 18.26 -13.02
C MET A 1 71.73 18.63 -13.69
N ALA A 2 71.56 18.26 -14.96
CA ALA A 2 70.33 18.54 -15.70
C ALA A 2 69.23 17.56 -15.27
N LEU A 3 68.18 18.07 -14.61
CA LEU A 3 67.00 17.29 -14.26
C LEU A 3 66.28 16.86 -15.54
N ASN A 4 66.07 15.56 -15.68
CA ASN A 4 65.53 14.90 -16.87
C ASN A 4 64.01 15.16 -17.02
N GLN A 5 63.68 16.29 -17.64
CA GLN A 5 62.32 16.80 -17.91
C GLN A 5 61.42 15.83 -18.70
N ARG A 6 61.98 14.77 -19.30
CA ARG A 6 61.26 13.82 -20.18
C ARG A 6 60.48 12.72 -19.45
N LYS A 7 60.77 12.47 -18.17
CA LYS A 7 60.12 11.38 -17.40
C LYS A 7 58.81 11.80 -16.71
N TRP A 8 58.56 13.10 -16.59
CA TRP A 8 57.39 13.64 -15.88
C TRP A 8 56.24 13.97 -16.83
N LEU A 9 56.55 14.15 -18.13
CA LEU A 9 55.57 14.39 -19.17
C LEU A 9 54.49 13.29 -19.29
N PRO A 10 54.81 11.98 -19.29
CA PRO A 10 53.77 10.95 -19.38
C PRO A 10 52.95 10.79 -18.10
N LEU A 11 53.51 11.15 -16.93
CA LEU A 11 52.82 11.14 -15.64
C LEU A 11 51.85 12.31 -15.51
N LEU A 12 52.21 13.49 -16.03
CA LEU A 12 51.31 14.64 -16.08
C LEU A 12 50.22 14.46 -17.14
N LEU A 13 50.53 13.80 -18.28
CA LEU A 13 49.54 13.49 -19.30
C LEU A 13 48.50 12.47 -18.82
N SER A 14 48.91 11.43 -18.09
CA SER A 14 47.98 10.44 -17.53
C SER A 14 47.12 11.03 -16.42
N ALA A 15 47.66 11.92 -15.60
CA ALA A 15 46.90 12.65 -14.58
C ALA A 15 45.88 13.62 -15.20
N LEU A 16 46.23 14.34 -16.28
CA LEU A 16 45.29 15.21 -16.98
C LEU A 16 44.17 14.43 -17.70
N LEU A 17 44.48 13.26 -18.29
CA LEU A 17 43.48 12.42 -18.96
C LEU A 17 42.48 11.80 -17.97
N ALA A 18 42.93 11.48 -16.75
CA ALA A 18 42.06 10.99 -15.67
C ALA A 18 41.15 12.09 -15.11
N LEU A 19 41.62 13.34 -15.08
CA LEU A 19 40.84 14.48 -14.59
C LEU A 19 39.74 14.93 -15.57
N SER A 20 39.86 14.65 -16.87
CA SER A 20 38.81 15.00 -17.85
C SER A 20 37.66 13.99 -17.93
N PHE A 21 37.75 12.85 -17.21
CA PHE A 21 36.74 11.78 -17.24
C PHE A 21 35.75 11.82 -16.05
N ILE A 22 35.90 12.79 -15.14
CA ILE A 22 35.03 12.96 -13.96
C ILE A 22 34.61 14.44 -13.94
N PRO A 23 33.53 14.83 -14.63
CA PRO A 23 32.25 14.86 -13.93
C PRO A 23 31.04 14.70 -14.89
N ALA A 24 30.54 13.48 -15.04
CA ALA A 24 29.21 13.25 -15.63
C ALA A 24 28.37 12.23 -14.84
N PHE A 25 28.96 11.57 -13.85
CA PHE A 25 28.30 10.54 -13.04
C PHE A 25 27.78 11.04 -11.68
N ALA A 26 28.09 12.27 -11.26
CA ALA A 26 27.73 12.76 -9.93
C ALA A 26 26.41 13.56 -9.87
N GLN A 27 25.79 13.88 -11.01
CA GLN A 27 24.56 14.70 -11.05
C GLN A 27 23.29 13.94 -11.46
N THR A 28 23.37 12.63 -11.74
CA THR A 28 22.19 11.84 -12.12
C THR A 28 21.52 11.13 -10.94
N GLU A 29 22.13 11.13 -9.75
CA GLU A 29 21.61 10.41 -8.57
C GLU A 29 20.79 11.28 -7.61
N ALA A 30 20.79 12.62 -7.79
CA ALA A 30 20.13 13.57 -6.88
C ALA A 30 18.86 14.20 -7.47
N ALA A 31 18.13 13.42 -8.28
CA ALA A 31 16.77 13.75 -8.69
C ALA A 31 15.91 12.48 -8.60
N GLU A 32 16.04 11.76 -7.48
CA GLU A 32 14.90 10.99 -7.00
C GLU A 32 13.85 12.03 -6.65
N GLN A 33 12.91 12.23 -7.59
CA GLN A 33 11.74 13.05 -7.35
C GLN A 33 11.07 12.45 -6.12
N GLU A 34 11.18 13.15 -5.00
CA GLU A 34 10.33 12.95 -3.84
C GLU A 34 8.92 13.29 -4.31
N ALA A 35 8.29 12.33 -4.96
CA ALA A 35 6.86 12.32 -5.16
C ALA A 35 6.31 12.43 -3.75
N GLU A 36 5.76 13.60 -3.44
CA GLU A 36 4.92 13.79 -2.26
C GLU A 36 4.01 12.56 -2.19
N GLN A 37 4.28 11.66 -1.24
CA GLN A 37 3.51 10.44 -1.08
C GLN A 37 2.17 10.87 -0.50
N VAL A 38 1.32 11.34 -1.39
CA VAL A 38 -0.03 11.78 -1.07
C VAL A 38 -0.76 10.57 -0.49
N ASN A 39 -1.00 10.60 0.82
CA ASN A 39 -1.73 9.55 1.50
C ASN A 39 -3.20 9.63 1.05
N LEU A 40 -3.54 8.85 0.03
CA LEU A 40 -4.90 8.80 -0.53
C LEU A 40 -5.94 8.54 0.56
N PHE A 41 -5.63 7.68 1.53
CA PHE A 41 -6.56 7.35 2.61
C PHE A 41 -6.85 8.53 3.53
N ALA A 42 -5.90 9.45 3.73
CA ALA A 42 -6.08 10.65 4.55
C ALA A 42 -7.04 11.68 3.92
N GLN A 43 -7.32 11.58 2.62
CA GLN A 43 -8.18 12.51 1.89
C GLN A 43 -9.57 11.95 1.57
N LEU A 44 -9.84 10.69 1.90
CA LEU A 44 -11.14 10.10 1.65
C LEU A 44 -12.16 10.56 2.69
N PRO A 45 -13.38 10.95 2.27
CA PRO A 45 -14.48 11.20 3.20
C PRO A 45 -14.99 9.86 3.75
N LEU A 46 -14.33 9.39 4.81
CA LEU A 46 -14.67 8.14 5.48
C LEU A 46 -15.74 8.36 6.54
N THR A 47 -16.53 7.33 6.80
CA THR A 47 -17.55 7.32 7.85
C THR A 47 -17.40 6.09 8.72
N TYR A 48 -17.74 6.21 9.99
CA TYR A 48 -17.94 5.04 10.86
C TYR A 48 -19.14 4.21 10.38
N LEU A 49 -19.30 3.01 10.95
CA LEU A 49 -20.43 2.13 10.63
C LEU A 49 -21.80 2.82 10.79
N ASP A 50 -21.96 3.71 11.76
CA ASP A 50 -23.18 4.47 12.03
C ASP A 50 -23.39 5.69 11.11
N GLY A 51 -22.49 5.90 10.14
CA GLY A 51 -22.53 7.02 9.20
C GLY A 51 -21.94 8.32 9.75
N THR A 52 -21.45 8.34 11.00
CA THR A 52 -20.78 9.54 11.53
C THR A 52 -19.46 9.80 10.79
N PRO A 53 -19.09 11.08 10.52
CA PRO A 53 -17.85 11.39 9.84
C PRO A 53 -16.62 10.92 10.61
N PHE A 54 -15.68 10.30 9.91
CA PHE A 54 -14.38 9.93 10.45
C PHE A 54 -13.34 10.98 10.06
N ASP A 55 -12.53 11.41 11.03
CA ASP A 55 -11.41 12.31 10.77
C ASP A 55 -10.23 11.52 10.20
N ALA A 56 -10.07 11.55 8.88
CA ALA A 56 -9.00 10.84 8.19
C ALA A 56 -7.61 11.46 8.37
N SER A 57 -7.50 12.67 8.96
CA SER A 57 -6.20 13.31 9.24
C SER A 57 -5.37 12.53 10.26
N VAL A 58 -6.00 11.65 11.05
CA VAL A 58 -5.31 10.72 11.97
C VAL A 58 -4.37 9.74 11.25
N PHE A 59 -4.47 9.65 9.93
CA PHE A 59 -3.59 8.83 9.09
C PHE A 59 -2.34 9.58 8.61
N GLU A 60 -2.23 10.88 8.85
CA GLU A 60 -1.06 11.64 8.48
C GLU A 60 0.12 11.33 9.43
N GLY A 61 1.27 10.98 8.85
CA GLY A 61 2.49 10.73 9.61
C GLY A 61 2.51 9.42 10.42
N MET A 62 1.46 8.61 10.39
CA MET A 62 1.40 7.30 11.05
C MET A 62 1.15 6.16 10.05
N PRO A 63 1.84 5.02 10.19
CA PRO A 63 1.50 3.83 9.42
C PRO A 63 0.09 3.34 9.77
N ILE A 64 -0.65 2.93 8.74
CA ILE A 64 -2.02 2.41 8.88
C ILE A 64 -2.00 0.90 8.71
N PHE A 65 -2.57 0.17 9.66
CA PHE A 65 -2.94 -1.22 9.47
C PHE A 65 -4.42 -1.29 9.10
N LEU A 66 -4.69 -1.56 7.82
CA LEU A 66 -6.04 -1.69 7.30
C LEU A 66 -6.50 -3.16 7.33
N ASN A 67 -7.50 -3.45 8.15
CA ASN A 67 -8.19 -4.73 8.20
C ASN A 67 -9.47 -4.66 7.35
N ILE A 68 -9.47 -5.25 6.17
CA ILE A 68 -10.68 -5.38 5.35
C ILE A 68 -11.46 -6.62 5.84
N TRP A 69 -12.68 -6.41 6.31
CA TRP A 69 -13.44 -7.47 6.97
C TRP A 69 -14.90 -7.52 6.50
N ALA A 70 -15.53 -8.65 6.80
CA ALA A 70 -16.93 -8.93 6.51
C ALA A 70 -17.53 -9.75 7.65
N THR A 71 -18.82 -9.61 7.88
CA THR A 71 -19.53 -10.23 9.00
C THR A 71 -19.46 -11.76 8.98
N ARG A 72 -19.38 -12.35 7.79
CA ARG A 72 -19.23 -13.80 7.59
C ARG A 72 -17.80 -14.24 7.23
N CYS A 73 -16.81 -13.37 7.38
CA CYS A 73 -15.41 -13.73 7.16
C CYS A 73 -14.83 -14.39 8.42
N SER A 74 -14.87 -15.73 8.49
CA SER A 74 -14.36 -16.48 9.64
C SER A 74 -12.93 -16.09 10.10
N PRO A 75 -11.91 -15.96 9.21
CA PRO A 75 -10.59 -15.55 9.67
C PRO A 75 -10.58 -14.11 10.18
N CYS A 76 -11.19 -13.18 9.45
CA CYS A 76 -11.25 -11.77 9.84
C CYS A 76 -11.85 -11.60 11.23
N VAL A 77 -13.01 -12.22 11.49
CA VAL A 77 -13.74 -12.13 12.77
C VAL A 77 -12.93 -12.72 13.92
N THR A 78 -12.18 -13.80 13.67
CA THR A 78 -11.33 -14.44 14.68
C THR A 78 -10.14 -13.54 15.06
N GLU A 79 -9.64 -12.73 14.13
CA GLU A 79 -8.50 -11.83 14.35
C GLU A 79 -8.89 -10.51 15.03
N MET A 80 -10.15 -10.07 14.94
CA MET A 80 -10.60 -8.77 15.48
C MET A 80 -10.28 -8.53 16.96
N PRO A 81 -10.42 -9.51 17.89
CA PRO A 81 -10.07 -9.29 19.30
C PRO A 81 -8.58 -9.00 19.48
N ILE A 82 -7.72 -9.73 18.76
CA ILE A 82 -6.26 -9.53 18.80
C ILE A 82 -5.91 -8.15 18.23
N LEU A 83 -6.55 -7.77 17.10
CA LEU A 83 -6.38 -6.43 16.53
C LEU A 83 -6.86 -5.32 17.48
N ASN A 84 -7.89 -5.58 18.28
CA ASN A 84 -8.37 -4.63 19.28
C ASN A 84 -7.36 -4.41 20.42
N GLU A 85 -6.72 -5.48 20.90
CA GLU A 85 -5.63 -5.40 21.88
C GLU A 85 -4.43 -4.63 21.29
N LEU A 86 -4.03 -4.96 20.07
CA LEU A 86 -2.94 -4.27 19.36
C LEU A 86 -3.25 -2.78 19.14
N ALA A 87 -4.50 -2.45 18.82
CA ALA A 87 -4.91 -1.06 18.61
C ALA A 87 -4.74 -0.23 19.89
N GLN A 88 -4.95 -0.83 21.06
CA GLN A 88 -4.74 -0.17 22.35
C GLN A 88 -3.26 -0.05 22.70
N GLU A 89 -2.47 -1.10 22.47
CA GLU A 89 -1.03 -1.13 22.78
C GLU A 89 -0.20 -0.23 21.85
N TYR A 90 -0.62 -0.09 20.59
CA TYR A 90 0.11 0.64 19.55
C TYR A 90 -0.58 1.93 19.11
N LYS A 91 -1.57 2.44 19.85
CA LYS A 91 -2.37 3.64 19.50
C LYS A 91 -1.53 4.87 19.09
N ASP A 92 -0.34 5.03 19.65
CA ASP A 92 0.56 6.17 19.40
C ASP A 92 1.62 5.87 18.32
N ARG A 93 1.59 4.67 17.71
CA ARG A 93 2.59 4.17 16.74
C ARG A 93 1.98 3.70 15.44
N ILE A 94 0.79 3.09 15.47
CA ILE A 94 0.11 2.50 14.31
C ILE A 94 -1.38 2.78 14.44
N ALA A 95 -2.01 3.27 13.36
CA ALA A 95 -3.45 3.39 13.28
C ALA A 95 -4.05 2.07 12.77
N ILE A 96 -4.77 1.34 13.62
CA ILE A 96 -5.49 0.11 13.21
C ILE A 96 -6.93 0.47 12.86
N VAL A 97 -7.36 0.13 11.64
CA VAL A 97 -8.66 0.50 11.09
C VAL A 97 -9.31 -0.71 10.44
N GLY A 98 -10.56 -0.99 10.77
CA GLY A 98 -11.37 -2.01 10.12
C GLY A 98 -12.24 -1.39 9.04
N LEU A 99 -12.17 -1.89 7.80
CA LEU A 99 -13.01 -1.49 6.69
C LEU A 99 -14.05 -2.56 6.39
N HIS A 100 -15.33 -2.22 6.52
CA HIS A 100 -16.43 -3.15 6.31
C HIS A 100 -16.74 -3.31 4.82
N ALA A 101 -16.34 -4.44 4.23
CA ALA A 101 -16.42 -4.67 2.79
C ALA A 101 -17.85 -4.84 2.25
N GLU A 102 -18.83 -5.14 3.12
CA GLU A 102 -20.22 -5.41 2.76
C GLU A 102 -21.14 -4.21 3.03
N SER A 103 -20.63 -3.03 3.39
CA SER A 103 -21.49 -1.87 3.69
C SER A 103 -22.15 -1.26 2.45
N LEU A 104 -21.60 -1.50 1.27
CA LEU A 104 -22.13 -1.04 -0.02
C LEU A 104 -22.43 -2.26 -0.90
N THR A 105 -23.49 -2.13 -1.68
CA THR A 105 -23.89 -3.10 -2.71
C THR A 105 -24.32 -2.39 -3.99
N VAL A 106 -24.45 -3.14 -5.07
CA VAL A 106 -24.94 -2.64 -6.36
C VAL A 106 -26.43 -3.02 -6.47
N SER A 107 -27.30 -2.02 -6.68
CA SER A 107 -28.73 -2.24 -6.88
C SER A 107 -29.02 -2.91 -8.24
N GLU A 108 -30.27 -3.32 -8.47
CA GLU A 108 -30.69 -3.89 -9.76
C GLU A 108 -30.51 -2.90 -10.93
N GLU A 109 -30.57 -1.61 -10.63
CA GLU A 109 -30.34 -0.49 -11.55
C GLU A 109 -28.86 -0.18 -11.79
N GLY A 110 -27.95 -0.86 -11.07
CA GLY A 110 -26.50 -0.66 -11.19
C GLY A 110 -25.95 0.48 -10.34
N GLU A 111 -26.72 1.00 -9.38
CA GLU A 111 -26.29 2.07 -8.49
C GLU A 111 -25.64 1.52 -7.21
N LEU A 112 -24.64 2.24 -6.69
CA LEU A 112 -24.05 1.90 -5.38
C LEU A 112 -24.95 2.42 -4.26
N VAL A 113 -25.47 1.51 -3.45
CA VAL A 113 -26.36 1.78 -2.33
C VAL A 113 -25.82 1.17 -1.03
N ASN A 114 -26.20 1.73 0.11
CA ASN A 114 -25.85 1.17 1.42
C ASN A 114 -26.63 -0.12 1.67
N ASP A 115 -25.95 -1.13 2.19
CA ASP A 115 -26.59 -2.34 2.70
C ASP A 115 -26.80 -2.20 4.22
N GLU A 116 -27.93 -1.59 4.58
CA GLU A 116 -28.28 -1.28 5.97
C GLU A 116 -28.38 -2.56 6.84
N GLU A 117 -28.79 -3.69 6.27
CA GLU A 117 -28.84 -4.98 6.99
C GLU A 117 -27.44 -5.42 7.40
N LYS A 118 -26.48 -5.35 6.47
CA LYS A 118 -25.08 -5.70 6.72
C LYS A 118 -24.41 -4.74 7.69
N ILE A 119 -24.72 -3.44 7.57
CA ILE A 119 -24.21 -2.42 8.50
C ILE A 119 -24.73 -2.67 9.91
N ALA A 120 -26.03 -2.96 10.08
CA ALA A 120 -26.61 -3.26 11.38
C ALA A 120 -25.95 -4.48 12.03
N LEU A 121 -25.72 -5.55 11.27
CA LEU A 121 -25.02 -6.73 11.75
C LEU A 121 -23.57 -6.41 12.16
N ALA A 122 -22.88 -5.56 11.40
CA ALA A 122 -21.52 -5.13 11.74
C ALA A 122 -21.47 -4.33 13.05
N ILE A 123 -22.46 -3.47 13.31
CA ILE A 123 -22.60 -2.72 14.56
C ILE A 123 -22.84 -3.67 15.73
N GLU A 124 -23.78 -4.62 15.61
CA GLU A 124 -24.03 -5.63 16.64
C GLU A 124 -22.76 -6.43 16.98
N MET A 125 -22.01 -6.82 15.95
CA MET A 125 -20.74 -7.54 16.13
C MET A 125 -19.69 -6.71 16.86
N ARG A 126 -19.57 -5.42 16.55
CA ARG A 126 -18.68 -4.49 17.25
C ARG A 126 -19.00 -4.44 18.74
N GLU A 127 -20.28 -4.31 19.08
CA GLU A 127 -20.74 -4.23 20.47
C GLU A 127 -20.51 -5.55 21.20
N LYS A 128 -20.88 -6.68 20.59
CA LYS A 128 -20.71 -8.02 21.16
C LYS A 128 -19.26 -8.36 21.50
N MET A 129 -18.32 -7.92 20.67
CA MET A 129 -16.88 -8.13 20.86
C MET A 129 -16.19 -6.99 21.62
N ASN A 130 -16.94 -5.95 22.00
CA ASN A 130 -16.43 -4.74 22.66
C ASN A 130 -15.21 -4.13 21.92
N LEU A 131 -15.34 -3.99 20.60
CA LEU A 131 -14.27 -3.45 19.76
C LEU A 131 -14.19 -1.93 19.92
N THR A 132 -12.96 -1.46 20.14
CA THR A 132 -12.62 -0.06 20.44
C THR A 132 -11.92 0.66 19.30
N TYR A 133 -11.26 -0.07 18.38
CA TYR A 133 -10.62 0.51 17.20
C TYR A 133 -11.65 0.92 16.14
N ALA A 134 -11.25 1.83 15.24
CA ALA A 134 -12.16 2.43 14.27
C ALA A 134 -12.65 1.38 13.25
N LEU A 135 -13.98 1.23 13.13
CA LEU A 135 -14.64 0.44 12.09
C LEU A 135 -15.38 1.39 11.15
N LEU A 136 -15.00 1.37 9.88
CA LEU A 136 -15.40 2.34 8.86
C LEU A 136 -16.14 1.66 7.70
N ASN A 137 -17.04 2.43 7.07
CA ASN A 137 -17.65 2.11 5.80
C ASN A 137 -16.74 2.59 4.65
N PRO A 138 -16.52 1.80 3.57
CA PRO A 138 -15.85 2.26 2.37
C PRO A 138 -16.54 3.44 1.68
N GLU A 139 -15.72 4.40 1.24
CA GLU A 139 -16.13 5.38 0.24
C GLU A 139 -16.33 4.67 -1.12
N ARG A 140 -17.16 5.24 -2.01
CA ARG A 140 -17.48 4.62 -3.32
C ARG A 140 -16.23 4.28 -4.15
N THR A 141 -15.25 5.18 -4.18
CA THR A 141 -13.95 4.95 -4.84
C THR A 141 -13.28 3.73 -4.24
N LEU A 142 -13.20 3.64 -2.92
CA LEU A 142 -12.55 2.53 -2.24
C LEU A 142 -13.27 1.20 -2.48
N PHE A 143 -14.61 1.22 -2.51
CA PHE A 143 -15.42 0.06 -2.88
C PHE A 143 -15.13 -0.39 -4.32
N ILE A 144 -15.06 0.54 -5.27
CA ILE A 144 -14.71 0.23 -6.66
C ILE A 144 -13.29 -0.32 -6.76
N LEU A 145 -12.32 0.28 -6.05
CA LEU A 145 -10.92 -0.18 -6.03
C LEU A 145 -10.81 -1.61 -5.52
N MET A 146 -11.47 -1.92 -4.40
CA MET A 146 -11.49 -3.26 -3.81
C MET A 146 -12.12 -4.32 -4.72
N ASN A 147 -13.15 -3.94 -5.47
CA ASN A 147 -13.88 -4.85 -6.35
C ASN A 147 -13.36 -4.84 -7.79
N ASN A 148 -12.26 -4.13 -8.09
CA ASN A 148 -11.71 -4.06 -9.43
C ASN A 148 -10.75 -5.24 -9.71
N PRO A 149 -11.10 -6.17 -10.61
CA PRO A 149 -10.27 -7.33 -10.92
C PRO A 149 -8.96 -6.98 -11.65
N SER A 150 -8.83 -5.78 -12.23
CA SER A 150 -7.57 -5.34 -12.85
C SER A 150 -6.53 -4.92 -11.82
N MET A 151 -6.96 -4.54 -10.62
CA MET A 151 -6.11 -4.18 -9.49
C MET A 151 -5.85 -5.36 -8.54
N ALA A 152 -6.57 -6.47 -8.72
CA ALA A 152 -6.23 -7.71 -8.06
C ALA A 152 -4.80 -8.12 -8.44
N CYS A 153 -3.95 -8.37 -7.44
CA CYS A 153 -2.60 -8.85 -7.64
C CYS A 153 -2.67 -10.19 -8.38
N ARG A 154 -2.47 -10.15 -9.71
CA ARG A 154 -2.57 -11.32 -10.57
C ARG A 154 -1.31 -12.16 -10.35
N SER A 155 -1.35 -13.04 -9.36
CA SER A 155 -0.30 -14.04 -9.19
C SER A 155 -0.28 -14.89 -10.46
N ARG A 156 0.70 -14.67 -11.33
CA ARG A 156 0.96 -15.60 -12.43
C ARG A 156 1.52 -16.85 -11.76
N ARG A 157 0.64 -17.81 -11.46
CA ARG A 157 1.03 -19.09 -10.89
C ARG A 157 1.88 -19.78 -11.95
N CYS A 158 3.21 -19.75 -11.81
CA CYS A 158 4.08 -20.54 -12.66
C CYS A 158 3.71 -22.01 -12.48
N PRO A 159 3.45 -22.76 -13.56
CA PRO A 159 3.20 -24.19 -13.43
C PRO A 159 4.44 -24.86 -12.82
N PRO A 160 4.26 -25.93 -12.02
CA PRO A 160 5.35 -26.60 -11.35
C PRO A 160 6.42 -27.08 -12.34
N PRO A 161 7.70 -27.11 -11.94
CA PRO A 161 8.80 -27.54 -12.80
C PRO A 161 8.61 -29.01 -13.18
N GLY A 162 8.11 -29.25 -14.39
CA GLY A 162 7.75 -30.58 -14.88
C GLY A 162 6.77 -30.58 -16.06
N TRP A 163 6.08 -29.46 -16.29
CA TRP A 163 5.22 -29.29 -17.46
C TRP A 163 6.01 -28.69 -18.62
N TRP A 164 6.19 -29.47 -19.68
CA TRP A 164 7.04 -29.18 -20.85
C TRP A 164 6.62 -27.90 -21.61
N MET A 165 5.39 -27.41 -21.44
CA MET A 165 4.91 -26.14 -22.00
C MET A 165 5.19 -24.92 -21.11
N GLY A 166 5.67 -25.09 -19.87
CA GLY A 166 5.84 -24.01 -18.89
C GLY A 166 7.08 -23.13 -19.09
N LYS A 167 8.16 -23.67 -19.69
CA LYS A 167 9.42 -22.89 -19.85
C LYS A 167 9.34 -21.83 -20.94
N ALA A 168 8.57 -22.07 -22.00
CA ALA A 168 8.47 -21.14 -23.13
C ALA A 168 7.60 -19.90 -22.82
N MET A 169 6.67 -20.00 -21.87
CA MET A 169 5.71 -18.92 -21.58
C MET A 169 6.24 -17.89 -20.58
N CYS A 170 7.22 -18.25 -19.74
CA CYS A 170 7.87 -17.31 -18.81
C CYS A 170 9.02 -16.51 -19.43
N ALA A 171 9.69 -17.02 -20.47
CA ALA A 171 10.87 -16.38 -21.06
C ALA A 171 10.56 -15.17 -21.97
N ARG A 172 9.28 -14.84 -22.20
CA ARG A 172 8.86 -13.77 -23.12
C ARG A 172 8.55 -12.44 -22.44
N LEU A 173 8.84 -12.30 -21.15
CA LEU A 173 8.48 -11.14 -20.33
C LEU A 173 9.64 -10.64 -19.45
N SER A 174 10.88 -10.84 -19.90
CA SER A 174 12.07 -10.13 -19.42
C SER A 174 12.49 -9.08 -20.42
#